data_AF-A0A2P8HJ74-F1
#
_entry.id   AF-A0A2P8HJ74-F1
#
_cell.length_a   1.000
_cell.length_b   1.000
_cell.length_c   1.000
_cell.angle_alpha   90.00
_cell.angle_beta   90.00
_cell.angle_gamma   90.00
#
_symmetry.space_group_name_H-M   'P 1'
#
loop_
_entity.id
_entity.type
_entity.pdbx_description
1 polymer ?
#
loop_
_entity_poly.entity_id
_entity_poly.type
_entity_poly.pdbx_seq_one_letter_code
_entity_poly.pdbx_strand_id
1 'polypeptide(L)'
;MLNTLCIGGSEYGVYIGSKLYLSAMKMSHYLRQGKSENYQDAAAKGLLKAGEVAGLLSKKFNTKILAKELSVFATEWHHAGVFKAGPDQSLRGRKVYFFSAADIEKISLEKILANRDKAAKKPLPDKRMVQGWYTQYFRMTDPVTRRTFSKPFVGIYKGPADKAPKGFKALSDEAFVAAEKQRGKELKPGASINF
;
A
#
# COMPACT_ATOMS: atom_id res chain seq x y z
N MET A 1 -44.52 27.48 27.98
CA MET A 1 -43.46 28.45 27.64
C MET A 1 -42.36 27.70 26.91
N LEU A 2 -41.98 28.17 25.73
CA LEU A 2 -40.90 27.60 24.92
C LEU A 2 -39.56 27.71 25.66
N ASN A 3 -38.68 26.73 25.44
CA ASN A 3 -37.32 27.05 25.01
C ASN A 3 -36.77 25.91 24.15
N THR A 4 -36.82 26.13 22.84
CA THR A 4 -36.04 25.41 21.85
C THR A 4 -34.60 25.87 21.96
N LEU A 5 -33.67 24.99 22.35
CA LEU A 5 -32.25 25.23 22.23
C LEU A 5 -31.70 24.26 21.17
N CYS A 6 -31.53 24.78 19.95
CA CYS A 6 -30.74 24.13 18.92
C CYS A 6 -29.26 24.22 19.30
N ILE A 7 -28.62 23.09 19.58
CA ILE A 7 -27.16 22.97 19.48
C ILE A 7 -26.88 21.77 18.58
N GLY A 8 -26.39 22.07 17.38
CA GLY A 8 -25.85 21.08 16.45
C GLY A 8 -24.51 20.58 16.96
N GLY A 9 -24.38 19.26 17.04
CA GLY A 9 -23.16 18.57 17.44
C GLY A 9 -23.48 17.11 17.71
N SER A 10 -23.07 16.22 16.81
CA SER A 10 -23.32 14.79 16.88
C SER A 10 -22.52 14.13 18.02
N GLU A 11 -23.01 14.23 19.25
CA GLU A 11 -22.50 13.47 20.40
C GLU A 11 -23.65 12.72 21.05
N TYR A 12 -23.88 11.48 20.63
CA TYR A 12 -24.82 10.59 21.28
C TYR A 12 -24.13 9.94 22.48
N GLY A 13 -24.13 10.62 23.63
CA GLY A 13 -23.86 10.03 24.94
C GLY A 13 -25.14 9.43 25.53
N VAL A 14 -25.09 8.18 25.99
CA VAL A 14 -26.20 7.59 26.76
C VAL A 14 -25.84 7.69 28.25
N TYR A 15 -26.65 8.44 29.00
CA TYR A 15 -26.53 8.51 30.45
C TYR A 15 -27.32 7.36 31.09
N ILE A 16 -26.64 6.54 31.89
CA ILE A 16 -27.27 5.62 32.83
C ILE A 16 -26.73 5.99 34.22
N GLY A 17 -27.48 6.81 34.95
CA GLY A 17 -27.02 7.43 36.20
C GLY A 17 -25.95 8.53 35.99
N SER A 18 -25.09 8.75 36.98
CA SER A 18 -24.02 9.77 36.96
C SER A 18 -22.75 9.35 36.22
N LYS A 19 -22.75 8.21 35.53
CA LYS A 19 -21.61 7.71 34.75
C LYS A 19 -21.83 7.93 33.26
N LEU A 20 -20.91 8.67 32.64
CA LEU A 20 -20.81 8.81 31.20
C LEU A 20 -20.22 7.52 30.62
N TYR A 21 -21.02 6.72 29.93
CA TYR A 21 -20.51 5.61 29.13
C TYR A 21 -20.25 6.11 27.72
N LEU A 22 -18.96 6.27 27.36
CA LEU A 22 -18.54 6.41 25.97
C LEU A 22 -19.02 5.17 25.22
N SER A 23 -20.11 5.31 24.47
CA SER A 23 -20.68 4.24 23.67
C SER A 23 -19.68 3.88 22.57
N ALA A 24 -18.89 2.83 22.81
CA ALA A 24 -18.06 2.22 21.78
C ALA A 24 -18.95 1.89 20.58
N MET A 25 -18.72 2.56 19.45
CA MET A 25 -19.49 2.36 18.22
C MET A 25 -19.55 0.87 17.88
N LYS A 26 -20.77 0.32 17.78
CA LYS A 26 -20.98 -1.10 17.45
C LYS A 26 -20.38 -1.43 16.07
N MET A 27 -19.73 -2.59 15.96
CA MET A 27 -19.06 -3.12 14.75
C MET A 27 -19.89 -2.98 13.47
N SER A 28 -21.20 -3.18 13.57
CA SER A 28 -22.16 -3.04 12.46
C SER A 28 -22.18 -1.64 11.82
N HIS A 29 -21.90 -0.58 12.58
CA HIS A 29 -21.88 0.79 12.08
C HIS A 29 -20.60 1.11 11.30
N TYR A 30 -19.45 0.58 11.72
CA TYR A 30 -18.18 0.74 11.01
C TYR A 30 -18.17 0.00 9.67
N LEU A 31 -18.69 -1.22 9.64
CA LEU A 31 -18.83 -2.00 8.40
C LEU A 31 -19.76 -1.28 7.41
N ARG A 32 -20.87 -0.68 7.88
CA ARG A 32 -21.75 0.17 7.05
C ARG A 32 -21.05 1.43 6.51
N GLN A 33 -20.06 1.96 7.23
CA GLN A 33 -19.23 3.09 6.79
C GLN A 33 -18.04 2.65 5.92
N GLY A 34 -17.90 1.36 5.59
CA GLY A 34 -16.79 0.82 4.81
C GLY A 34 -15.44 0.90 5.54
N LYS A 35 -15.45 1.02 6.88
CA LYS A 35 -14.26 1.07 7.72
C LYS A 35 -13.93 -0.33 8.22
N SER A 36 -12.66 -0.72 8.14
CA SER A 36 -12.18 -2.01 8.65
C SER A 36 -12.13 -2.00 10.18
N GLU A 37 -12.17 -3.19 10.78
CA GLU A 37 -12.00 -3.41 12.23
C GLU A 37 -10.77 -2.67 12.79
N ASN A 38 -9.71 -2.58 12.00
CA ASN A 38 -8.49 -1.87 12.34
C ASN A 38 -8.67 -0.36 12.60
N TYR A 39 -9.75 0.28 12.10
CA TYR A 39 -10.09 1.65 12.46
C TYR A 39 -10.56 1.78 13.91
N GLN A 40 -11.15 0.73 14.48
CA GLN A 40 -11.56 0.70 15.88
C GLN A 40 -10.34 0.61 16.77
N ASP A 41 -9.41 -0.29 16.44
CA ASP A 41 -8.14 -0.43 17.18
C ASP A 41 -7.34 0.87 17.17
N ALA A 42 -7.25 1.54 16.01
CA ALA A 42 -6.55 2.81 15.92
C ALA A 42 -7.22 3.92 16.75
N ALA A 43 -8.55 3.96 16.79
CA ALA A 43 -9.29 4.92 17.61
C ALA A 43 -9.17 4.61 19.12
N ALA A 44 -9.25 3.34 19.51
CA ALA A 44 -9.09 2.89 20.89
C ALA A 44 -7.67 3.17 21.43
N LYS A 45 -6.65 3.08 20.57
CA LYS A 45 -5.27 3.45 20.86
C LYS A 45 -5.00 4.96 20.83
N GLY A 46 -6.00 5.79 20.51
CA GLY A 46 -5.84 7.25 20.39
C GLY A 46 -4.92 7.69 19.25
N LEU A 47 -4.80 6.89 18.18
CA LEU A 47 -3.94 7.21 17.04
C LEU A 47 -4.61 8.21 16.09
N LEU A 48 -3.85 9.18 15.63
CA LEU A 48 -4.30 10.19 14.66
C LEU A 48 -3.96 9.76 13.24
N LYS A 49 -4.82 10.10 12.28
CA LYS A 49 -4.58 9.79 10.86
C LYS A 49 -3.55 10.76 10.29
N ALA A 50 -2.81 10.30 9.27
CA ALA A 50 -1.84 11.14 8.55
C ALA A 50 -2.39 12.50 8.08
N GLY A 51 -3.67 12.57 7.71
CA GLY A 51 -4.30 13.83 7.31
C GLY A 51 -4.45 14.83 8.46
N GLU A 52 -4.83 14.35 9.64
CA GLU A 52 -4.98 15.16 10.85
C GLU A 52 -3.61 15.63 11.34
N VAL A 53 -2.62 14.73 11.36
CA VAL A 53 -1.24 15.04 11.70
C VAL A 53 -0.64 16.06 10.72
N ALA A 54 -0.89 15.92 9.42
CA ALA A 54 -0.44 16.89 8.43
C ALA A 54 -1.01 18.29 8.70
N GLY A 55 -2.27 18.39 9.09
CA GLY A 55 -2.88 19.66 9.50
C GLY A 55 -2.25 20.26 10.75
N LEU A 56 -2.01 19.43 11.79
CA LEU A 56 -1.35 19.86 13.03
C LEU A 56 0.07 20.35 12.79
N LEU A 57 0.88 19.57 12.07
CA LEU A 57 2.26 19.94 11.76
C LEU A 57 2.32 21.15 10.81
N SER A 58 1.38 21.28 9.88
CA SER A 58 1.34 22.45 8.99
C SER A 58 1.13 23.74 9.77
N LYS A 59 0.27 23.71 10.79
CA LYS A 59 0.05 24.83 11.71
C LYS A 59 1.29 25.08 12.58
N LYS A 60 1.86 24.02 13.17
CA LYS A 60 3.04 24.10 14.05
C LYS A 60 4.25 24.73 13.36
N PHE A 61 4.51 24.37 12.11
CA PHE A 61 5.69 24.82 11.36
C PHE A 61 5.40 25.94 10.36
N ASN A 62 4.18 26.46 10.33
CA ASN A 62 3.71 27.46 9.37
C ASN A 62 4.09 27.10 7.91
N THR A 63 4.03 25.82 7.56
CA THR A 63 4.51 25.28 6.28
C THR A 63 3.52 24.23 5.79
N LYS A 64 3.17 24.25 4.50
CA LYS A 64 2.26 23.24 3.94
C LYS A 64 2.90 21.84 3.95
N ILE A 65 2.34 20.95 4.76
CA ILE A 65 2.73 19.54 4.85
C ILE A 65 1.56 18.68 4.36
N LEU A 66 1.85 17.74 3.45
CA LEU A 66 0.87 16.82 2.90
C LEU A 66 0.94 15.47 3.62
N ALA A 67 -0.21 14.81 3.80
CA ALA A 67 -0.28 13.49 4.42
C ALA A 67 0.63 12.43 3.75
N LYS A 68 0.87 12.54 2.43
CA LYS A 68 1.78 11.64 1.70
C LYS A 68 3.23 11.73 2.20
N GLU A 69 3.65 12.92 2.65
CA GLU A 69 5.01 13.19 3.13
C GLU A 69 5.24 12.58 4.51
N LEU A 70 4.17 12.28 5.24
CA LEU A 70 4.24 11.69 6.57
C LEU A 70 4.30 10.16 6.56
N SER A 71 3.94 9.51 5.46
CA SER A 71 3.87 8.04 5.35
C SER A 71 5.14 7.31 5.78
N VAL A 72 6.32 7.92 5.60
CA VAL A 72 7.63 7.36 5.98
C VAL A 72 7.92 7.38 7.47
N PHE A 73 7.18 8.19 8.24
CA PHE A 73 7.31 8.28 9.69
C PHE A 73 6.25 7.43 10.43
N ALA A 74 5.31 6.83 9.69
CA ALA A 74 4.24 6.05 10.28
C ALA A 74 4.74 4.67 10.73
N THR A 75 4.46 4.32 11.98
CA THR A 75 4.75 3.01 12.56
C THR A 75 3.59 2.03 12.33
N GLU A 76 2.35 2.53 12.28
CA GLU A 76 1.15 1.75 12.09
C GLU A 76 0.40 2.20 10.82
N TRP A 77 -0.05 1.23 10.03
CA TRP A 77 -0.87 1.47 8.85
C TRP A 77 -1.90 0.37 8.67
N HIS A 78 -3.08 0.75 8.19
CA HIS A 78 -4.19 -0.16 7.95
C HIS A 78 -4.76 0.04 6.55
N HIS A 79 -5.42 -0.99 6.01
CA HIS A 79 -6.15 -0.86 4.76
C HIS A 79 -7.49 -0.16 5.00
N ALA A 80 -7.74 0.92 4.25
CA ALA A 80 -9.07 1.49 4.08
C ALA A 80 -9.79 0.76 2.95
N GLY A 81 -10.76 -0.09 3.30
CA GLY A 81 -11.56 -0.81 2.32
C GLY A 81 -12.28 -2.02 2.90
N VAL A 82 -13.26 -2.49 2.13
CA VAL A 82 -14.13 -3.64 2.44
C VAL A 82 -13.38 -4.95 2.19
N PHE A 83 -13.53 -5.91 3.10
CA PHE A 83 -13.11 -7.29 2.90
C PHE A 83 -13.86 -7.88 1.71
N LYS A 84 -13.16 -8.40 0.69
CA LYS A 84 -13.85 -9.16 -0.35
C LYS A 84 -14.45 -10.43 0.27
N ALA A 85 -15.76 -10.62 0.12
CA ALA A 85 -16.41 -11.90 0.32
C ALA A 85 -16.00 -12.83 -0.82
N GLY A 86 -14.91 -13.59 -0.61
CA GLY A 86 -14.37 -14.56 -1.56
C GLY A 86 -13.35 -15.46 -0.84
N PRO A 87 -12.91 -16.56 -1.47
CA PRO A 87 -12.13 -17.61 -0.81
C PRO A 87 -10.83 -17.12 -0.16
N ASP A 88 -10.26 -16.01 -0.63
CA ASP A 88 -8.97 -15.52 -0.15
C ASP A 88 -9.06 -14.42 0.93
N GLN A 89 -10.28 -13.96 1.28
CA GLN A 89 -10.56 -12.88 2.27
C GLN A 89 -9.56 -11.70 2.27
N SER A 90 -8.95 -11.39 1.12
CA SER A 90 -7.80 -10.48 1.10
C SER A 90 -8.28 -9.03 1.25
N LEU A 91 -7.71 -8.30 2.21
CA LEU A 91 -7.89 -6.86 2.36
C LEU A 91 -7.36 -6.14 1.11
N ARG A 92 -8.26 -5.51 0.34
CA ARG A 92 -7.89 -4.64 -0.78
C ARG A 92 -8.39 -3.23 -0.48
N GLY A 93 -7.45 -2.32 -0.21
CA GLY A 93 -7.78 -0.97 0.19
C GLY A 93 -6.57 -0.04 0.16
N ARG A 94 -6.83 1.27 0.06
CA ARG A 94 -5.77 2.29 0.14
C ARG A 94 -5.15 2.23 1.54
N LYS A 95 -3.82 2.26 1.65
CA LYS A 95 -3.16 2.33 2.95
C LYS A 95 -3.46 3.67 3.63
N VAL A 96 -3.89 3.60 4.88
CA VAL A 96 -4.08 4.75 5.77
C VAL A 96 -3.09 4.61 6.92
N TYR A 97 -2.32 5.66 7.13
CA TYR A 97 -1.25 5.71 8.10
C TYR A 97 -1.72 6.41 9.37
N PHE A 98 -1.32 5.86 10.51
CA PHE A 98 -1.70 6.30 11.84
C PHE A 98 -0.46 6.66 12.65
N PHE A 99 -0.62 7.60 13.57
CA PHE A 99 0.46 8.16 14.38
C PHE A 99 0.04 8.28 15.83
N SER A 100 0.92 7.87 16.73
CA SER A 100 0.79 8.17 18.16
C SER A 100 1.21 9.62 18.43
N ALA A 101 0.72 10.22 19.52
CA ALA A 101 1.15 11.56 19.93
C ALA A 101 2.69 11.63 20.10
N ALA A 102 3.29 10.61 20.71
CA ALA A 102 4.73 10.51 20.90
C ALA A 102 5.53 10.45 19.58
N ASP A 103 4.98 9.83 18.54
CA ASP A 103 5.63 9.79 17.22
C ASP A 103 5.54 11.15 16.52
N ILE A 104 4.42 11.87 16.67
CA ILE A 104 4.22 13.20 16.08
C ILE A 104 5.24 14.20 16.61
N GLU A 105 5.56 14.16 17.90
CA GLU A 105 6.54 15.05 18.53
C GLU A 105 7.96 14.87 17.99
N LYS A 106 8.30 13.67 17.54
CA LYS A 106 9.63 13.32 16.99
C LYS A 106 9.80 13.76 15.52
N ILE A 107 8.72 14.20 14.87
CA ILE A 107 8.74 14.69 13.48
C ILE A 107 9.16 16.16 13.49
N SER A 108 10.41 16.42 13.11
CA SER A 108 10.93 17.77 12.89
C SER A 108 10.72 18.23 11.45
N LEU A 109 10.67 19.54 11.25
CA LEU A 109 10.57 20.15 9.92
C LEU A 109 11.75 19.73 9.02
N GLU A 110 12.96 19.68 9.58
CA GLU A 110 14.19 19.24 8.90
C GLU A 110 14.04 17.83 8.31
N LYS A 111 13.48 16.88 9.07
CA LYS A 111 13.25 15.51 8.59
C LYS A 111 12.25 15.48 7.43
N ILE A 112 11.22 16.32 7.49
CA ILE A 112 10.22 16.43 6.41
C ILE A 112 10.88 16.97 5.15
N LEU A 113 11.66 18.06 5.26
CA LEU A 113 12.35 18.68 4.12
C LEU A 113 13.40 17.73 3.52
N ALA A 114 14.21 17.06 4.33
CA ALA A 114 15.18 16.07 3.86
C ALA A 114 14.50 14.94 3.06
N ASN A 115 13.32 14.48 3.49
CA ASN A 115 12.55 13.49 2.75
C ASN A 115 11.94 14.04 1.45
N ARG A 116 11.53 15.32 1.43
CA ARG A 116 11.06 16.00 0.21
C ARG A 116 12.19 16.09 -0.81
N ASP A 117 13.39 16.47 -0.39
CA ASP A 117 14.57 16.52 -1.27
C ASP A 117 14.96 15.14 -1.79
N LYS A 118 14.94 14.13 -0.91
CA LYS A 118 15.17 12.74 -1.31
C LYS A 118 14.12 12.24 -2.31
N ALA A 119 12.86 12.62 -2.15
CA ALA A 119 11.79 12.29 -3.08
C ALA A 119 11.94 13.01 -4.42
N ALA A 120 12.40 14.27 -4.41
CA ALA A 120 12.67 15.05 -5.61
C ALA A 120 13.89 14.53 -6.41
N LYS A 121 14.90 13.99 -5.71
CA LYS A 121 16.10 13.39 -6.32
C LYS A 121 15.87 12.00 -6.90
N LYS A 122 14.67 11.42 -6.80
CA LYS A 122 14.41 10.12 -7.43
C LYS A 122 14.57 10.26 -8.95
N PRO A 123 15.40 9.42 -9.59
CA PRO A 123 15.56 9.48 -11.04
C PRO A 123 14.19 9.27 -11.70
N LEU A 124 13.94 10.05 -12.75
CA LEU A 124 12.74 9.86 -13.57
C LEU A 124 12.73 8.42 -14.11
N PRO A 125 11.55 7.77 -14.21
CA PRO A 125 11.46 6.44 -14.79
C PRO A 125 12.06 6.44 -16.19
N ASP A 126 12.95 5.49 -16.48
CA ASP A 126 13.49 5.30 -17.82
C ASP A 126 12.38 4.75 -18.73
N LYS A 127 11.82 5.63 -19.57
CA LYS A 127 10.72 5.27 -20.49
C LYS A 127 11.22 4.78 -21.85
N ARG A 128 12.54 4.58 -22.03
CA ARG A 128 13.07 4.04 -23.29
C ARG A 128 12.48 2.66 -23.56
N MET A 129 12.20 2.39 -24.83
CA MET A 129 11.74 1.07 -25.26
C MET A 129 12.92 0.10 -25.24
N VAL A 130 12.77 -1.02 -24.54
CA VAL A 130 13.74 -2.11 -24.48
C VAL A 130 13.08 -3.40 -24.94
N GLN A 131 13.89 -4.30 -25.48
CA GLN A 131 13.46 -5.63 -25.86
C GLN A 131 14.50 -6.66 -25.43
N GLY A 132 14.03 -7.85 -25.07
CA GLY A 132 14.89 -8.87 -24.53
C GLY A 132 14.12 -10.00 -23.88
N TRP A 133 14.83 -10.78 -23.08
CA TRP A 133 14.26 -11.97 -22.45
C TRP A 133 14.44 -11.94 -20.93
N TYR A 134 13.66 -12.76 -20.24
CA TYR A 134 13.72 -12.96 -18.79
C TYR A 134 13.27 -14.38 -18.43
N THR A 135 13.60 -14.84 -17.23
CA THR A 135 13.10 -16.12 -16.72
C THR A 135 11.69 -15.94 -16.18
N GLN A 136 10.70 -16.58 -16.82
CA GLN A 136 9.32 -16.61 -16.35
C GLN A 136 9.08 -17.90 -15.55
N TYR A 137 8.62 -17.77 -14.30
CA TYR A 137 8.32 -18.93 -13.45
C TYR A 137 6.82 -19.20 -13.45
N PHE A 138 6.43 -20.45 -13.71
CA PHE A 138 5.06 -20.92 -13.54
C PHE A 138 5.01 -21.91 -12.39
N ARG A 139 4.01 -21.75 -11.51
CA ARG A 139 3.73 -22.75 -10.48
C ARG A 139 3.01 -23.92 -11.14
N MET A 140 3.56 -25.11 -10.96
CA MET A 140 2.97 -26.36 -11.41
C MET A 140 2.72 -27.26 -10.20
N THR A 141 1.63 -28.01 -10.26
CA THR A 141 1.31 -29.03 -9.26
C THR A 141 1.51 -30.39 -9.90
N ASP A 142 2.35 -31.22 -9.29
CA ASP A 142 2.49 -32.62 -9.69
C ASP A 142 1.15 -33.35 -9.44
N PRO A 143 0.53 -33.97 -10.46
CA PRO A 143 -0.75 -34.65 -10.29
C PRO A 143 -0.66 -35.89 -9.38
N VAL A 144 0.52 -36.52 -9.28
CA VAL A 144 0.73 -37.74 -8.49
C VAL A 144 1.06 -37.38 -7.04
N THR A 145 2.08 -36.55 -6.83
CA THR A 145 2.54 -36.21 -5.47
C THR A 145 1.79 -35.05 -4.83
N ARG A 146 0.95 -34.34 -5.61
CA ARG A 146 0.27 -33.08 -5.25
C ARG A 146 1.20 -31.97 -4.76
N ARG A 147 2.51 -32.11 -4.93
CA ARG A 147 3.50 -31.10 -4.55
C ARG A 147 3.50 -29.98 -5.57
N THR A 148 3.56 -28.74 -5.08
CA THR A 148 3.72 -27.56 -5.93
C THR A 148 5.20 -27.24 -6.11
N PHE A 149 5.61 -26.93 -7.34
CA PHE A 149 6.96 -26.51 -7.65
C PHE A 149 6.94 -25.38 -8.69
N SER A 150 7.97 -24.54 -8.69
CA SER A 150 8.12 -23.44 -9.63
C SER A 150 9.01 -23.88 -10.78
N LYS A 151 8.47 -23.86 -12.00
CA LYS A 151 9.17 -24.30 -13.20
C LYS A 151 9.55 -23.08 -14.07
N PRO A 152 10.82 -22.95 -14.49
CA PRO A 152 11.27 -21.80 -15.27
C PRO A 152 11.04 -21.98 -16.77
N PHE A 153 10.69 -20.90 -17.45
CA PHE A 153 10.40 -20.81 -18.88
C PHE A 153 10.99 -19.52 -19.48
N VAL A 154 11.14 -19.50 -20.79
CA VAL A 154 11.61 -18.32 -21.53
C VAL A 154 10.50 -17.29 -21.65
N GLY A 155 10.63 -16.18 -20.93
CA GLY A 155 9.81 -14.99 -21.09
C GLY A 155 10.45 -14.01 -22.07
N ILE A 156 9.65 -13.41 -22.94
CA ILE A 156 10.09 -12.34 -23.86
C ILE A 156 9.36 -11.06 -23.49
N TYR A 157 10.09 -9.95 -23.48
CA TYR A 157 9.57 -8.64 -23.13
C TYR A 157 9.98 -7.60 -24.19
N LYS A 158 9.01 -6.76 -24.58
CA LYS A 158 9.23 -5.56 -25.40
C LYS A 158 8.34 -4.46 -24.84
N GLY A 159 8.94 -3.38 -24.34
CA GLY A 159 8.21 -2.32 -23.67
C GLY A 159 9.12 -1.33 -22.94
N PRO A 160 8.54 -0.42 -22.13
CA PRO A 160 9.30 0.57 -21.36
C PRO A 160 10.29 -0.06 -20.37
N ALA A 161 11.50 0.48 -20.28
CA ALA A 161 12.57 -0.03 -19.41
C ALA A 161 12.19 -0.06 -17.92
N ASP A 162 11.43 0.94 -17.45
CA ASP A 162 10.92 1.03 -16.08
C ASP A 162 9.93 -0.10 -15.70
N LYS A 163 9.40 -0.81 -16.70
CA LYS A 163 8.47 -1.94 -16.54
C LYS A 163 9.10 -3.29 -16.91
N ALA A 164 10.42 -3.32 -17.17
CA ALA A 164 11.12 -4.55 -17.49
C ALA A 164 11.00 -5.57 -16.32
N PRO A 165 10.69 -6.86 -16.60
CA PRO A 165 10.60 -7.89 -15.57
C PRO A 165 11.92 -8.11 -14.82
N LYS A 166 11.83 -8.66 -13.60
CA LYS A 166 13.02 -9.00 -12.81
C LYS A 166 13.91 -10.00 -13.57
N GLY A 167 15.20 -9.70 -13.64
CA GLY A 167 16.18 -10.54 -14.36
C GLY A 167 16.14 -10.38 -15.87
N PHE A 168 15.52 -9.30 -16.38
CA PHE A 168 15.53 -8.96 -17.80
C PHE A 168 16.96 -8.79 -18.34
N LYS A 169 17.19 -9.37 -19.51
CA LYS A 169 18.42 -9.24 -20.30
C LYS A 169 18.06 -8.65 -21.64
N ALA A 170 18.58 -7.45 -21.91
CA ALA A 170 18.41 -6.79 -23.20
C ALA A 170 19.05 -7.64 -24.32
N LEU A 171 18.40 -7.68 -25.48
CA LEU A 171 18.87 -8.38 -26.67
C LEU A 171 18.98 -7.40 -27.84
N SER A 172 19.91 -7.66 -28.76
CA SER A 172 19.93 -7.03 -30.08
C SER A 172 18.69 -7.45 -30.89
N ASP A 173 18.39 -6.75 -31.98
CA ASP A 173 17.26 -7.08 -32.85
C ASP A 173 17.33 -8.53 -33.37
N GLU A 174 18.51 -8.97 -33.79
CA GLU A 174 18.74 -10.33 -34.29
C GLU A 174 18.50 -11.40 -33.22
N ALA A 175 19.11 -11.22 -32.04
CA ALA A 175 18.95 -12.13 -30.92
C ALA A 175 17.51 -12.12 -30.38
N PHE A 176 16.80 -10.99 -30.47
CA PHE A 176 15.39 -10.89 -30.09
C PHE A 176 14.50 -11.73 -31.01
N VAL A 177 14.70 -11.67 -32.32
CA VAL A 177 13.96 -12.51 -33.29
C VAL A 177 14.21 -14.00 -33.03
N ALA A 178 15.43 -14.38 -32.67
CA ALA A 178 15.75 -15.75 -32.28
C ALA A 178 15.06 -16.14 -30.95
N ALA A 179 15.04 -15.24 -29.98
CA ALA A 179 14.44 -15.46 -28.67
C ALA A 179 12.91 -15.56 -28.72
N GLU A 180 12.24 -14.80 -29.60
CA GLU A 180 10.79 -14.91 -29.81
C GLU A 180 10.38 -16.33 -30.25
N LYS A 181 11.18 -17.01 -31.05
CA LYS A 181 10.95 -18.42 -31.46
C LYS A 181 11.07 -19.40 -30.29
N GLN A 182 11.68 -19.00 -29.19
CA GLN A 182 11.84 -19.81 -27.98
C GLN A 182 10.89 -19.40 -26.86
N ARG A 183 10.02 -18.40 -27.08
CA ARG A 183 9.05 -17.94 -26.08
C ARG A 183 8.21 -19.10 -25.54
N GLY A 184 8.10 -19.18 -24.22
CA GLY A 184 7.31 -20.20 -23.54
C GLY A 184 7.93 -21.60 -23.55
N LYS A 185 9.15 -21.77 -24.06
CA LYS A 185 9.90 -23.03 -23.90
C LYS A 185 10.42 -23.15 -22.47
N GLU A 186 10.46 -24.37 -21.98
CA GLU A 186 11.00 -24.69 -20.66
C GLU A 186 12.51 -24.43 -20.61
N LEU A 187 12.96 -23.80 -19.52
CA LEU A 187 14.36 -23.67 -19.18
C LEU A 187 14.76 -24.88 -18.33
N LYS A 188 15.77 -25.63 -18.76
CA LYS A 188 16.34 -26.68 -17.91
C LYS A 188 17.03 -26.03 -16.69
N PRO A 189 16.99 -26.67 -15.50
CA PRO A 189 17.69 -26.16 -14.33
C PRO A 189 19.17 -25.90 -14.63
N GLY A 190 19.66 -24.70 -14.32
CA GLY A 190 21.05 -24.29 -14.57
C GLY A 190 21.36 -23.85 -16.00
N ALA A 191 20.42 -23.88 -16.94
CA ALA A 191 20.65 -23.45 -18.30
C ALA A 191 20.59 -21.92 -18.44
N SER A 192 21.67 -21.30 -18.92
CA SER A 192 21.64 -19.97 -19.51
C SER A 192 21.42 -20.10 -21.02
N ILE A 193 20.34 -19.53 -21.55
CA ILE A 193 20.19 -19.43 -23.00
C ILE A 193 21.00 -18.23 -23.48
N ASN A 194 21.87 -18.47 -24.45
CA ASN A 194 22.51 -17.45 -25.26
C ASN A 194 21.74 -17.36 -26.57
N PHE A 195 21.32 -16.16 -26.94
CA PHE A 195 20.55 -15.85 -28.15
C PHE A 195 21.40 -15.04 -29.11
#